data_AF-A0A7S0KHZ7-F1
#
_entry.id   AF-A0A7S0KHZ7-F1
#
_cell.length_a   1.000
_cell.length_b   1.000
_cell.length_c   1.000
_cell.angle_alpha   90.00
_cell.angle_beta   90.00
_cell.angle_gamma   90.00
#
_symmetry.space_group_name_H-M   'P 1'
#
loop_
_entity.id
_entity.type
_entity.pdbx_description
1 polymer ?
#
loop_
_entity_poly.entity_id
_entity_poly.type
_entity_poly.pdbx_seq_one_letter_code
_entity_poly.pdbx_strand_id
1 'polypeptide(L)'
;IGNDAAAGEIFNCVTTKAVTLNGMAQLCAAAAGVEPNVINYDPKDVPEVEVKKAFPFRPIHFYSSSAKAQAVLGWSPKHPDLAAELKERFAYYKSIGRDKKEMAFETDDKILAAIGK
;
A
#
# COMPACT_ATOMS: atom_id res chain seq x y z
N ILE A 1 -23.53 -19.82 -2.05
CA ILE A 1 -23.98 -21.18 -2.47
C ILE A 1 -25.24 -20.96 -3.30
N GLY A 2 -25.31 -21.50 -4.53
CA GLY A 2 -26.46 -21.30 -5.44
C GLY A 2 -26.20 -20.48 -6.71
N ASN A 3 -24.94 -20.35 -7.14
CA ASN A 3 -24.60 -19.77 -8.45
C ASN A 3 -23.71 -20.76 -9.20
N ASP A 4 -24.30 -21.49 -10.15
CA ASP A 4 -23.60 -22.54 -10.90
C ASP A 4 -22.47 -21.96 -11.77
N ALA A 5 -22.61 -20.70 -12.21
CA ALA A 5 -21.56 -20.00 -12.95
C ALA A 5 -20.32 -19.66 -12.08
N ALA A 6 -20.39 -19.86 -10.76
CA ALA A 6 -19.25 -19.69 -9.87
C ALA A 6 -18.44 -20.99 -9.67
N ALA A 7 -18.99 -22.15 -10.03
CA ALA A 7 -18.35 -23.44 -9.77
C ALA A 7 -17.08 -23.61 -10.61
N GLY A 8 -15.95 -23.93 -9.96
CA GLY A 8 -14.66 -24.12 -10.63
C GLY A 8 -13.95 -22.82 -11.05
N GLU A 9 -14.56 -21.66 -10.80
CA GLU A 9 -14.03 -20.37 -11.24
C GLU A 9 -13.16 -19.70 -10.16
N ILE A 10 -12.11 -19.00 -10.60
CA ILE A 10 -11.28 -18.14 -9.73
C ILE A 10 -11.73 -16.69 -9.88
N PHE A 11 -11.87 -15.99 -8.75
CA PHE A 11 -12.30 -14.60 -8.67
C PHE A 11 -11.31 -13.76 -7.86
N ASN A 12 -11.00 -12.56 -8.34
CA ASN A 12 -10.23 -11.59 -7.56
C ASN A 12 -11.18 -10.63 -6.85
N CYS A 13 -10.97 -10.47 -5.54
CA CYS A 13 -11.76 -9.58 -4.70
C CYS A 13 -10.94 -8.35 -4.32
N VAL A 14 -10.64 -7.53 -5.32
CA VAL A 14 -9.87 -6.29 -5.18
C VAL A 14 -10.72 -5.07 -5.53
N THR A 15 -10.33 -3.90 -5.05
CA THR A 15 -10.94 -2.64 -5.47
C THR A 15 -10.64 -2.36 -6.94
N THR A 16 -11.38 -1.42 -7.53
CA THR A 16 -11.26 -1.06 -8.96
C THR A 16 -10.22 0.01 -9.24
N LYS A 17 -9.58 0.56 -8.20
CA LYS A 17 -8.57 1.62 -8.31
C LYS A 17 -7.22 1.10 -7.87
N ALA A 18 -6.21 1.35 -8.69
CA ALA A 18 -4.81 1.17 -8.30
C ALA A 18 -4.28 2.43 -7.59
N VAL A 19 -3.20 2.26 -6.82
CA VAL A 19 -2.49 3.35 -6.15
C VAL A 19 -0.99 3.19 -6.39
N THR A 20 -0.29 4.30 -6.65
CA THR A 20 1.17 4.30 -6.74
C THR A 20 1.78 4.25 -5.34
N LEU A 21 3.07 3.96 -5.21
CA LEU A 21 3.74 4.00 -3.90
C LEU A 21 3.70 5.41 -3.30
N ASN A 22 3.93 6.44 -4.12
CA ASN A 22 3.84 7.84 -3.68
C ASN A 22 2.41 8.20 -3.29
N GLY A 23 1.41 7.72 -4.04
CA GLY A 23 0.01 7.90 -3.69
C GLY A 23 -0.35 7.22 -2.35
N MET A 24 0.20 6.04 -2.07
CA MET A 24 0.01 5.38 -0.78
C MET A 24 0.63 6.19 0.37
N ALA A 25 1.86 6.70 0.20
CA ALA A 25 2.50 7.56 1.19
C ALA A 25 1.67 8.82 1.47
N GLN A 26 1.15 9.46 0.42
CA GLN A 26 0.27 10.64 0.52
C GLN A 26 -1.03 10.34 1.26
N LEU A 27 -1.70 9.22 0.95
CA LEU A 27 -2.93 8.82 1.63
C LEU A 27 -2.70 8.50 3.11
N CYS A 28 -1.59 7.83 3.43
CA CYS A 28 -1.21 7.56 4.82
C CYS A 28 -0.91 8.85 5.59
N ALA A 29 -0.19 9.79 4.99
CA ALA A 29 0.13 11.09 5.61
C ALA A 29 -1.15 11.91 5.86
N ALA A 30 -2.07 11.96 4.88
CA ALA A 30 -3.37 12.59 5.03
C ALA A 30 -4.21 11.93 6.14
N ALA A 31 -4.22 10.60 6.24
CA ALA A 31 -4.87 9.87 7.33
C ALA A 31 -4.28 10.21 8.71
N ALA A 32 -2.97 10.49 8.76
CA ALA A 32 -2.26 10.90 9.97
C ALA A 32 -2.33 12.40 10.27
N GLY A 33 -2.86 13.22 9.35
CA GLY A 33 -2.93 14.67 9.48
C GLY A 33 -1.58 15.38 9.36
N VAL A 34 -0.67 14.83 8.56
CA VAL A 34 0.68 15.38 8.32
C VAL A 34 0.94 15.52 6.82
N GLU A 35 1.88 16.39 6.46
CA GLU A 35 2.36 16.52 5.07
C GLU A 35 3.51 15.53 4.81
N PRO A 36 3.44 14.74 3.73
CA PRO A 36 4.50 13.79 3.40
C PRO A 36 5.70 14.48 2.74
N ASN A 37 6.91 14.16 3.18
CA ASN A 37 8.13 14.43 2.42
C ASN A 37 8.53 13.17 1.63
N VAL A 38 8.17 13.11 0.34
CA VAL A 38 8.46 11.94 -0.52
C VAL A 38 9.73 12.18 -1.31
N ILE A 39 10.74 11.36 -1.05
CA ILE A 39 12.02 11.37 -1.78
C ILE A 39 12.12 10.09 -2.60
N ASN A 40 12.22 10.25 -3.93
CA ASN A 40 12.48 9.14 -4.84
C ASN A 40 13.99 9.08 -5.15
N TYR A 41 14.53 7.88 -5.32
CA TYR A 41 15.95 7.65 -5.65
C TYR A 41 16.07 6.53 -6.71
N ASP A 42 17.16 6.52 -7.47
CA ASP A 42 17.53 5.37 -8.31
C ASP A 42 18.32 4.38 -7.43
N PRO A 43 17.94 3.09 -7.36
CA PRO A 43 18.73 2.05 -6.70
C PRO A 43 20.23 2.04 -7.05
N LYS A 44 20.62 2.53 -8.23
CA LYS A 44 22.02 2.64 -8.66
C LYS A 44 22.81 3.68 -7.87
N ASP A 45 22.14 4.69 -7.32
CA ASP A 45 22.75 5.76 -6.52
C ASP A 45 23.04 5.31 -5.08
N VAL A 46 22.54 4.13 -4.68
CA VAL A 46 22.68 3.56 -3.32
C VAL A 46 23.23 2.12 -3.34
N PRO A 47 24.41 1.87 -3.92
CA PRO A 47 24.93 0.51 -4.14
C PRO A 47 25.21 -0.27 -2.85
N GLU A 48 25.39 0.43 -1.72
CA GLU A 48 25.65 -0.18 -0.40
C GLU A 48 24.37 -0.63 0.32
N VAL A 49 23.19 -0.28 -0.19
CA VAL A 49 21.90 -0.64 0.39
C VAL A 49 21.33 -1.87 -0.33
N GLU A 50 21.13 -2.97 0.40
CA GLU A 50 20.44 -4.15 -0.15
C GLU A 50 18.96 -3.86 -0.38
N VAL A 51 18.62 -3.37 -1.59
CA VAL A 51 17.26 -2.98 -1.98
C VAL A 51 16.22 -4.09 -1.77
N LYS A 52 16.62 -5.37 -1.94
CA LYS A 52 15.73 -6.53 -1.70
C LYS A 52 15.32 -6.69 -0.24
N LYS A 53 16.10 -6.16 0.70
CA LYS A 53 15.76 -6.08 2.13
C LYS A 53 15.22 -4.70 2.53
N ALA A 54 15.49 -3.66 1.74
CA ALA A 54 15.24 -2.27 2.11
C ALA A 54 13.77 -1.86 2.10
N PHE A 55 12.90 -2.45 1.27
CA PHE A 55 11.45 -2.21 1.35
C PHE A 55 10.69 -3.23 0.49
N PRO A 56 9.51 -3.71 0.89
CA PRO A 56 8.85 -4.85 0.23
C PRO A 56 8.23 -4.54 -1.14
N PHE A 57 8.40 -3.32 -1.67
CA PHE A 57 7.77 -2.93 -2.93
C PHE A 57 8.65 -3.27 -4.12
N ARG A 58 8.15 -4.18 -4.96
CA ARG A 58 8.77 -4.53 -6.23
C ARG A 58 8.62 -3.36 -7.22
N PRO A 59 9.60 -3.09 -8.09
CA PRO A 59 9.50 -2.05 -9.13
C PRO A 59 8.62 -2.50 -10.31
N ILE A 60 7.52 -3.20 -10.03
CA ILE A 60 6.57 -3.70 -11.02
C ILE A 60 5.16 -3.33 -10.58
N HIS A 61 4.28 -3.11 -11.56
CA HIS A 61 2.87 -2.98 -11.27
C HIS A 61 2.30 -4.33 -10.84
N PHE A 62 1.63 -4.34 -9.69
CA PHE A 62 0.89 -5.51 -9.21
C PHE A 62 -0.57 -5.08 -8.98
N TYR A 63 -1.44 -5.52 -9.87
CA TYR A 63 -2.88 -5.30 -9.76
C TYR A 63 -3.62 -6.52 -10.29
N SER A 64 -4.87 -6.65 -9.85
CA SER A 64 -5.79 -7.65 -10.34
C SER A 64 -7.11 -7.00 -10.69
N SER A 65 -7.98 -7.71 -11.42
CA SER A 65 -9.29 -7.20 -11.83
C SER A 65 -10.41 -7.93 -11.12
N SER A 66 -11.29 -7.20 -10.46
CA SER A 66 -12.52 -7.72 -9.86
C SER A 66 -13.73 -7.73 -10.81
N ALA A 67 -13.53 -7.42 -12.10
CA ALA A 67 -14.62 -7.38 -13.08
C ALA A 67 -15.40 -8.71 -13.15
N LYS A 68 -14.70 -9.85 -13.09
CA LYS A 68 -15.33 -11.17 -13.10
C LYS A 68 -16.18 -11.42 -11.86
N ALA A 69 -15.72 -11.01 -10.68
CA ALA A 69 -16.47 -11.13 -9.44
C ALA A 69 -17.74 -10.25 -9.50
N GLN A 70 -17.64 -9.04 -10.03
CA GLN A 70 -18.77 -8.14 -10.23
C GLN A 70 -19.79 -8.74 -11.21
N ALA A 71 -19.34 -9.23 -12.36
CA ALA A 71 -20.23 -9.74 -13.39
C ALA A 71 -20.92 -11.07 -13.03
N VAL A 72 -20.16 -12.02 -12.47
CA VAL A 72 -20.67 -13.39 -12.22
C VAL A 72 -21.34 -13.50 -10.85
N LEU A 73 -20.78 -12.84 -9.83
CA LEU A 73 -21.25 -12.97 -8.44
C LEU A 73 -22.14 -11.81 -7.98
N GLY A 74 -22.27 -10.74 -8.79
CA GLY A 74 -22.85 -9.48 -8.32
C GLY A 74 -22.06 -8.85 -7.18
N TRP A 75 -20.80 -9.25 -7.01
CA TRP A 75 -19.96 -8.83 -5.89
C TRP A 75 -19.46 -7.41 -6.10
N SER A 76 -19.43 -6.61 -5.05
CA SER A 76 -18.76 -5.32 -5.04
C SER A 76 -17.93 -5.15 -3.77
N PRO A 77 -16.80 -4.40 -3.83
CA PRO A 77 -16.02 -4.11 -2.64
C PRO A 77 -16.87 -3.29 -1.67
N LYS A 78 -17.06 -3.80 -0.45
CA LYS A 78 -17.79 -3.11 0.62
C LYS A 78 -17.15 -1.77 1.00
N HIS A 79 -15.82 -1.71 0.90
CA HIS A 79 -14.99 -0.58 1.27
C HIS A 79 -14.15 -0.13 0.06
N PRO A 80 -14.74 0.57 -0.93
CA PRO A 80 -14.06 0.92 -2.16
C PRO A 80 -13.12 2.13 -2.02
N ASP A 81 -13.28 2.92 -0.95
CA ASP A 81 -12.51 4.13 -0.71
C ASP A 81 -11.32 3.86 0.23
N LEU A 82 -10.15 3.69 -0.37
CA LEU A 82 -8.91 3.45 0.35
C LEU A 82 -8.56 4.60 1.33
N ALA A 83 -8.89 5.87 1.00
CA ALA A 83 -8.55 7.01 1.85
C ALA A 83 -9.35 6.99 3.15
N ALA A 84 -10.67 6.71 3.04
CA ALA A 84 -11.55 6.56 4.19
C ALA A 84 -11.10 5.38 5.08
N GLU A 85 -10.78 4.24 4.48
CA GLU A 85 -10.31 3.06 5.20
C GLU A 85 -8.97 3.32 5.93
N LEU A 86 -8.01 3.99 5.28
CA LEU A 86 -6.73 4.33 5.91
C LEU A 86 -6.90 5.25 7.12
N LYS A 87 -7.83 6.21 7.05
CA LYS A 87 -8.16 7.08 8.18
C LYS A 87 -8.73 6.29 9.36
N GLU A 88 -9.68 5.39 9.11
CA GLU A 88 -10.24 4.51 10.15
C GLU A 88 -9.16 3.59 10.74
N ARG A 89 -8.35 2.98 9.87
CA ARG A 89 -7.26 2.07 10.29
C ARG A 89 -6.19 2.78 11.10
N PHE A 90 -5.84 4.01 10.75
CA PHE A 90 -4.88 4.80 11.53
C PHE A 90 -5.45 5.16 12.90
N ALA A 91 -6.74 5.55 12.98
CA ALA A 91 -7.40 5.80 14.26
C ALA A 91 -7.38 4.56 15.17
N TYR A 92 -7.69 3.38 14.61
CA TYR A 92 -7.60 2.11 15.34
C TYR A 92 -6.15 1.79 15.76
N TYR A 93 -5.17 1.99 14.86
CA TYR A 93 -3.75 1.78 15.15
C TYR A 93 -3.29 2.58 16.37
N LYS A 94 -3.73 3.84 16.49
CA LYS A 94 -3.48 4.69 17.67
C LYS A 94 -4.24 4.22 18.90
N SER A 95 -5.50 3.79 18.77
CA SER A 95 -6.30 3.36 19.93
C SER A 95 -5.71 2.14 20.63
N ILE A 96 -4.97 1.30 19.90
CA ILE A 96 -4.25 0.14 20.45
C ILE A 96 -2.78 0.45 20.81
N GLY A 97 -2.37 1.72 20.78
CA GLY A 97 -1.06 2.18 21.23
C GLY A 97 0.13 1.80 20.35
N ARG A 98 -0.11 1.33 19.11
CA ARG A 98 0.98 0.92 18.21
C ARG A 98 1.75 2.11 17.64
N ASP A 99 1.20 3.31 17.72
CA ASP A 99 1.86 4.57 17.36
C ASP A 99 2.99 4.98 18.30
N LYS A 100 3.09 4.33 19.47
CA LYS A 100 4.14 4.61 20.47
C LYS A 100 5.38 3.74 20.31
N LYS A 101 5.37 2.80 19.36
CA LYS A 101 6.52 1.93 19.13
C LYS A 101 7.68 2.76 18.58
N GLU A 102 8.83 2.69 19.24
CA GLU A 102 10.07 3.25 18.72
C GLU A 102 10.44 2.56 17.40
N MET A 103 10.78 3.36 16.39
CA MET A 103 11.13 2.89 15.06
C MET A 103 12.54 3.35 14.72
N ALA A 104 13.33 2.45 14.15
CA ALA A 104 14.64 2.76 13.60
C ALA A 104 14.52 2.89 12.08
N PHE A 105 15.17 3.91 11.52
CA PHE A 105 15.14 4.25 10.09
C PHE A 105 16.54 4.17 9.46
N GLU A 106 17.42 3.30 9.99
CA GLU A 106 18.84 3.21 9.58
C GLU A 106 19.04 3.00 8.07
N THR A 107 18.09 2.33 7.41
CA THR A 107 18.16 2.13 5.95
C THR A 107 17.83 3.40 5.20
N ASP A 108 16.78 4.11 5.62
CA ASP A 108 16.38 5.40 5.09
C ASP A 108 17.52 6.43 5.29
N ASP A 109 18.15 6.46 6.46
CA ASP A 109 19.29 7.36 6.76
C ASP A 109 20.47 7.13 5.80
N LYS A 110 20.79 5.86 5.51
CA LYS A 110 21.85 5.51 4.53
C LYS A 110 21.50 5.96 3.12
N ILE A 111 20.24 5.78 2.71
CA ILE A 111 19.76 6.21 1.40
C ILE A 111 19.87 7.73 1.28
N LEU A 112 19.37 8.47 2.27
CA LEU A 112 19.38 9.94 2.30
C LEU A 112 20.80 10.49 2.26
N ALA A 113 21.72 9.94 3.06
CA ALA A 113 23.12 10.33 3.07
C ALA A 113 23.78 10.13 1.70
N ALA A 114 23.53 8.98 1.05
CA ALA A 114 24.11 8.67 -0.26
C ALA A 114 23.61 9.59 -1.39
N ILE A 115 22.37 10.08 -1.30
CA ILE A 115 21.80 11.01 -2.30
C ILE A 115 21.88 12.49 -1.89
N GLY A 116 22.56 12.81 -0.79
CA GLY A 116 22.78 14.17 -0.30
C GLY A 116 21.49 14.88 0.16
N LYS A 117 20.62 14.15 0.86
CA LYS A 117 19.33 14.65 1.39
C LYS A 117 19.27 14.60 2.91
#